data_AF-A0A397ZA19-F1
#
_entry.id   AF-A0A397ZA19-F1
#
_cell.length_a   1.000
_cell.length_b   1.000
_cell.length_c   1.000
_cell.angle_alpha   90.00
_cell.angle_beta   90.00
_cell.angle_gamma   90.00
#
_symmetry.space_group_name_H-M   'P 1'
#
loop_
_entity.id
_entity.type
_entity.pdbx_description
1 polymer ?
#
loop_
_entity_poly.entity_id
_entity_poly.type
_entity_poly.pdbx_seq_one_letter_code
_entity_poly.pdbx_strand_id
1 'polypeptide(L)'
;MASRREVRCRCGRWMSAQPGVSSIQCSTCHTVTQLSSSLVDIARGANRVLQGLQQLRRQHKQPQQQQIMAQPPPPPRRQQKQQPQQQQIMAQPPPPPPKRQHKQQQQQPQQQIVAQPPPPPKLLEPLPSPFGKKRAVICGLDYKGKSYSLEGCISDAKSMRTFLVKQMGFPIDSILMLTEDEASPQRIPTKKNIRKAMRWLVEGNRARDSLVFHYSGHGSQQKDYNGDEVDGQDEALAPLDHETEGKIIDDEINKTLVRPLVHGAKLHAVIDACNSGTVLDLPSVCRMERNGFYEWERQTSGRTYKGTNGGTAICFSACDDHEASGYTPVFTGKNAGAMTYSFIKAVKTAGPAPTYGHLLNLMCSAIREAQSRLARDENYTSPEETAEPLLTSSEEFDIYATKFVL
;
A
#
# COMPACT_ATOMS: atom_id res chain seq x y z
N MET A 1 -30.33 35.18 -22.97
CA MET A 1 -30.09 35.09 -21.51
C MET A 1 -28.71 34.49 -21.31
N ALA A 2 -27.76 35.23 -20.73
CA ALA A 2 -26.42 34.70 -20.48
C ALA A 2 -26.49 33.68 -19.32
N SER A 3 -26.03 32.45 -19.55
CA SER A 3 -26.01 31.39 -18.53
C SER A 3 -24.97 31.69 -17.46
N ARG A 4 -25.28 31.31 -16.22
CA ARG A 4 -24.33 31.44 -15.09
C ARG A 4 -23.11 30.55 -15.34
N ARG A 5 -21.92 31.06 -15.03
CA ARG A 5 -20.66 30.32 -15.16
C ARG A 5 -20.37 29.62 -13.84
N GLU A 6 -20.30 28.30 -13.84
CA GLU A 6 -19.88 27.55 -12.65
C GLU A 6 -18.36 27.53 -12.54
N VAL A 7 -17.86 27.81 -11.33
CA VAL A 7 -16.44 27.99 -11.02
C VAL A 7 -16.15 27.24 -9.74
N ARG A 8 -15.12 26.41 -9.74
CA ARG A 8 -14.71 25.65 -8.56
C ARG A 8 -13.60 26.39 -7.83
N CYS A 9 -13.75 26.56 -6.52
CA CYS A 9 -12.73 27.14 -5.66
C CYS A 9 -11.62 26.12 -5.34
N ARG A 10 -10.42 26.57 -4.93
CA ARG A 10 -9.31 25.71 -4.49
C ARG A 10 -9.65 24.83 -3.28
N CYS A 11 -10.61 25.24 -2.45
CA CYS A 11 -11.13 24.41 -1.37
C CYS A 11 -12.14 23.33 -1.82
N GLY A 12 -12.41 23.23 -3.12
CA GLY A 12 -13.30 22.23 -3.71
C GLY A 12 -14.77 22.64 -3.84
N ARG A 13 -15.20 23.76 -3.23
CA ARG A 13 -16.60 24.25 -3.30
C ARG A 13 -16.94 24.86 -4.65
N TRP A 14 -18.13 24.52 -5.16
CA TRP A 14 -18.71 25.12 -6.36
C TRP A 14 -19.31 26.50 -6.07
N MET A 15 -19.06 27.42 -6.98
CA MET A 15 -19.53 28.80 -6.91
C MET A 15 -20.12 29.19 -8.26
N SER A 16 -21.25 29.88 -8.25
CA SER A 16 -21.92 30.32 -9.47
C SER A 16 -21.63 31.80 -9.69
N ALA A 17 -20.88 32.11 -10.73
CA ALA A 17 -20.60 33.49 -11.13
C ALA A 17 -21.69 34.01 -12.06
N GLN A 18 -22.17 35.21 -11.77
CA GLN A 18 -23.06 35.92 -12.68
C GLN A 18 -22.29 36.35 -13.94
N PRO A 19 -22.97 36.42 -15.10
CA PRO A 19 -22.37 36.94 -16.33
C PRO A 19 -21.78 38.34 -16.11
N GLY A 20 -20.55 38.58 -16.61
CA GLY A 20 -19.88 39.88 -16.54
C GLY A 20 -19.02 40.11 -15.29
N VAL A 21 -18.97 39.16 -14.35
CA VAL A 21 -18.13 39.27 -13.15
C VAL A 21 -16.69 38.81 -13.48
N SER A 22 -15.70 39.67 -13.18
CA SER A 22 -14.27 39.41 -13.42
C SER A 22 -13.61 38.56 -12.33
N SER A 23 -14.17 38.54 -11.12
CA SER A 23 -13.66 37.72 -10.01
C SER A 23 -14.75 37.31 -9.02
N ILE A 24 -14.59 36.15 -8.39
CA ILE A 24 -15.55 35.62 -7.42
C ILE A 24 -14.83 35.11 -6.16
N GLN A 25 -15.34 35.46 -4.97
CA GLN A 25 -14.75 35.09 -3.68
C GLN A 25 -15.51 33.93 -3.03
N CYS A 26 -14.78 32.94 -2.54
CA CYS A 26 -15.37 31.79 -1.87
C CYS A 26 -15.85 32.14 -0.46
N SER A 27 -17.11 31.81 -0.14
CA SER A 27 -17.67 32.00 1.21
C SER A 27 -17.13 31.03 2.27
N THR A 28 -16.34 30.03 1.89
CA THR A 28 -15.81 29.02 2.83
C THR A 28 -14.35 29.27 3.17
N CYS A 29 -13.52 29.57 2.18
CA CYS A 29 -12.08 29.75 2.35
C CYS A 29 -11.60 31.15 1.98
N HIS A 30 -12.51 32.07 1.65
CA HIS A 30 -12.25 33.48 1.29
C HIS A 30 -11.30 33.72 0.11
N THR A 31 -10.91 32.67 -0.63
CA THR A 31 -10.07 32.76 -1.83
C THR A 31 -10.81 33.43 -2.99
N VAL A 32 -10.12 34.34 -3.69
CA VAL A 32 -10.63 35.06 -4.86
C VAL A 32 -10.13 34.39 -6.15
N THR A 33 -11.05 34.08 -7.07
CA THR A 33 -10.75 33.46 -8.37
C THR A 33 -11.06 34.44 -9.50
N GLN A 34 -10.10 34.69 -10.41
CA GLN A 34 -10.27 35.53 -11.60
C GLN A 34 -10.83 34.72 -12.77
N LEU A 35 -11.77 35.31 -13.53
CA LEU A 35 -12.44 34.67 -14.66
C LEU A 35 -12.05 35.36 -15.96
N SER A 36 -11.12 34.79 -16.73
CA SER A 36 -10.72 35.32 -18.04
C SER A 36 -11.66 34.86 -19.16
N SER A 37 -11.73 35.67 -20.22
CA SER A 37 -12.60 35.51 -21.39
C SER A 37 -11.81 35.74 -22.68
N SER A 38 -10.94 34.79 -23.08
CA SER A 38 -10.18 34.89 -24.33
C SER A 38 -10.52 33.74 -25.28
N LEU A 39 -10.87 34.09 -26.53
CA LEU A 39 -11.26 33.22 -27.64
C LEU A 39 -10.15 32.25 -28.10
N VAL A 40 -8.92 32.37 -27.58
CA VAL A 40 -7.74 31.58 -27.97
C VAL A 40 -7.88 30.09 -27.57
N ASP A 41 -8.63 29.78 -26.51
CA ASP A 41 -8.76 28.40 -26.03
C ASP A 41 -9.81 27.57 -26.80
N ILE A 42 -10.76 28.23 -27.46
CA ILE A 42 -11.78 27.54 -28.27
C ILE A 42 -11.18 27.03 -29.60
N ALA A 43 -10.22 27.76 -30.18
CA ALA A 43 -9.59 27.39 -31.46
C ALA A 43 -8.65 26.17 -31.35
N ARG A 44 -8.01 25.95 -30.20
CA ARG A 44 -7.14 24.78 -29.97
C ARG A 44 -7.91 23.46 -29.87
N GLY A 45 -9.18 23.50 -29.47
CA GLY A 45 -10.02 22.30 -29.34
C GLY A 45 -10.44 21.69 -30.69
N ALA A 46 -10.73 22.52 -31.69
CA ALA A 46 -11.25 22.06 -32.97
C ALA A 46 -10.22 21.28 -33.82
N ASN A 47 -8.93 21.65 -33.75
CA ASN A 47 -7.87 21.02 -34.54
C ASN A 47 -7.53 19.60 -34.08
N ARG A 48 -7.75 19.26 -32.80
CA ARG A 48 -7.46 17.92 -32.25
C ARG A 48 -8.51 16.86 -32.64
N VAL A 49 -9.76 17.26 -32.82
CA VAL A 49 -10.86 16.35 -33.21
C VAL A 49 -10.69 15.83 -34.65
N LEU A 50 -10.18 16.68 -35.55
CA LEU A 50 -9.93 16.31 -36.95
C LEU A 50 -8.81 15.27 -37.10
N GLN A 51 -7.78 15.32 -36.24
CA GLN A 51 -6.68 14.35 -36.27
C GLN A 51 -7.11 12.97 -35.74
N GLY A 52 -7.96 12.92 -34.71
CA GLY A 52 -8.48 11.65 -34.15
C GLY A 52 -9.34 10.85 -35.13
N LEU A 53 -10.13 11.51 -35.97
CA LEU A 53 -10.98 10.85 -36.96
C LEU A 53 -10.19 10.21 -38.13
N GLN A 54 -8.98 10.72 -38.42
CA GLN A 54 -8.11 10.14 -39.46
C GLN A 54 -7.39 8.87 -39.00
N GLN A 55 -7.12 8.73 -37.69
CA GLN A 55 -6.49 7.53 -37.11
C GLN A 55 -7.44 6.34 -37.01
N LEU A 56 -8.71 6.57 -36.64
CA LEU A 56 -9.74 5.53 -36.56
C LEU A 56 -10.01 4.84 -37.91
N ARG A 57 -9.80 5.55 -39.03
CA ARG A 57 -9.97 4.99 -40.39
C ARG A 57 -8.86 4.02 -40.80
N ARG A 58 -7.68 4.07 -40.16
CA ARG A 58 -6.54 3.19 -40.49
C ARG A 58 -6.56 1.85 -39.77
N GLN A 59 -7.23 1.75 -38.62
CA GLN A 59 -7.28 0.53 -37.81
C GLN A 59 -8.26 -0.53 -38.35
N HIS A 60 -9.20 -0.17 -39.24
CA HIS A 60 -10.24 -1.08 -39.74
C HIS A 60 -9.86 -1.93 -40.97
N LYS A 61 -8.61 -1.97 -41.41
CA LYS A 61 -8.16 -2.77 -42.58
C LYS A 61 -6.96 -3.66 -42.26
N GLN A 62 -7.20 -4.86 -41.70
CA GLN A 62 -6.38 -6.06 -41.94
C GLN A 62 -7.08 -7.33 -41.39
N PRO A 63 -7.24 -8.42 -42.19
CA PRO A 63 -7.89 -9.65 -41.74
C PRO A 63 -6.89 -10.69 -41.18
N GLN A 64 -7.33 -11.45 -40.16
CA GLN A 64 -6.62 -12.55 -39.51
C GLN A 64 -6.69 -13.85 -40.35
N GLN A 65 -5.56 -14.54 -40.52
CA GLN A 65 -5.50 -15.96 -40.90
C GLN A 65 -5.06 -16.79 -39.67
N GLN A 66 -5.93 -17.70 -39.23
CA GLN A 66 -5.65 -18.71 -38.20
C GLN A 66 -5.19 -20.02 -38.87
N GLN A 67 -4.09 -20.61 -38.40
CA GLN A 67 -3.76 -22.02 -38.62
C GLN A 67 -3.87 -22.78 -37.29
N ILE A 68 -4.66 -23.85 -37.34
CA ILE A 68 -4.99 -24.77 -36.25
C ILE A 68 -3.99 -25.93 -36.29
N MET A 69 -3.34 -26.25 -35.16
CA MET A 69 -2.74 -27.58 -34.94
C MET A 69 -3.19 -28.14 -33.59
N ALA A 70 -3.88 -29.28 -33.65
CA ALA A 70 -4.41 -30.01 -32.51
C ALA A 70 -3.31 -30.85 -31.81
N GLN A 71 -3.37 -30.96 -30.48
CA GLN A 71 -2.58 -31.91 -29.69
C GLN A 71 -3.49 -32.98 -29.03
N PRO A 72 -3.01 -34.23 -28.85
CA PRO A 72 -3.79 -35.34 -28.30
C PRO A 72 -3.79 -35.39 -26.75
N PRO A 73 -4.76 -36.10 -26.12
CA PRO A 73 -4.99 -36.06 -24.66
C PRO A 73 -4.09 -37.00 -23.85
N PRO A 74 -3.90 -36.75 -22.53
CA PRO A 74 -3.06 -37.57 -21.65
C PRO A 74 -3.78 -38.81 -21.07
N PRO A 75 -3.04 -39.86 -20.65
CA PRO A 75 -3.59 -41.12 -20.15
C PRO A 75 -3.96 -41.10 -18.64
N PRO A 76 -4.79 -42.05 -18.16
CA PRO A 76 -5.44 -41.99 -16.85
C PRO A 76 -4.57 -42.50 -15.68
N ARG A 77 -4.79 -41.91 -14.49
CA ARG A 77 -4.15 -42.26 -13.20
C ARG A 77 -4.81 -43.48 -12.54
N ARG A 78 -3.99 -44.46 -12.14
CA ARG A 78 -4.35 -45.61 -11.27
C ARG A 78 -4.61 -45.15 -9.83
N GLN A 79 -5.74 -45.57 -9.27
CA GLN A 79 -6.08 -45.49 -7.85
C GLN A 79 -5.38 -46.62 -7.08
N GLN A 80 -4.67 -46.29 -6.00
CA GLN A 80 -4.27 -47.26 -4.98
C GLN A 80 -5.04 -46.99 -3.69
N LYS A 81 -5.81 -48.02 -3.28
CA LYS A 81 -6.49 -48.15 -1.99
C LYS A 81 -5.45 -48.31 -0.88
N GLN A 82 -5.55 -47.54 0.19
CA GLN A 82 -4.89 -47.82 1.47
C GLN A 82 -5.94 -48.27 2.49
N GLN A 83 -5.69 -49.44 3.09
CA GLN A 83 -6.42 -49.98 4.24
C GLN A 83 -5.82 -49.42 5.54
N PRO A 84 -6.60 -49.29 6.63
CA PRO A 84 -6.12 -48.75 7.90
C PRO A 84 -5.47 -49.82 8.79
N GLN A 85 -4.31 -49.51 9.35
CA GLN A 85 -3.68 -50.28 10.42
C GLN A 85 -4.23 -49.86 11.79
N GLN A 86 -4.68 -50.85 12.55
CA GLN A 86 -5.05 -50.77 13.97
C GLN A 86 -3.79 -50.63 14.83
N GLN A 87 -3.79 -49.67 15.75
CA GLN A 87 -2.85 -49.64 16.88
C GLN A 87 -3.62 -49.87 18.19
N GLN A 88 -3.15 -50.90 18.91
CA GLN A 88 -3.62 -51.35 20.22
C GLN A 88 -3.28 -50.32 21.29
N ILE A 89 -4.27 -49.91 22.07
CA ILE A 89 -4.09 -49.13 23.30
C ILE A 89 -4.21 -50.09 24.48
N MET A 90 -3.14 -50.20 25.27
CA MET A 90 -3.12 -50.97 26.51
C MET A 90 -3.98 -50.27 27.58
N ALA A 91 -4.88 -51.03 28.20
CA ALA A 91 -5.74 -50.59 29.29
C ALA A 91 -4.97 -50.46 30.61
N GLN A 92 -5.23 -49.39 31.36
CA GLN A 92 -4.85 -49.25 32.78
C GLN A 92 -6.05 -49.56 33.68
N PRO A 93 -5.84 -50.14 34.87
CA PRO A 93 -6.93 -50.52 35.78
C PRO A 93 -7.49 -49.33 36.60
N PRO A 94 -8.74 -49.41 37.08
CA PRO A 94 -9.41 -48.31 37.78
C PRO A 94 -8.98 -48.17 39.26
N PRO A 95 -9.11 -46.98 39.88
CA PRO A 95 -8.83 -46.77 41.29
C PRO A 95 -9.98 -47.23 42.22
N PRO A 96 -9.69 -47.57 43.49
CA PRO A 96 -10.69 -48.03 44.47
C PRO A 96 -11.51 -46.89 45.12
N PRO A 97 -12.66 -47.19 45.74
CA PRO A 97 -13.60 -46.19 46.29
C PRO A 97 -13.18 -45.63 47.67
N PRO A 98 -13.74 -44.48 48.09
CA PRO A 98 -13.29 -43.79 49.30
C PRO A 98 -13.90 -44.39 50.57
N LYS A 99 -13.06 -44.60 51.60
CA LYS A 99 -13.50 -44.90 52.97
C LYS A 99 -13.71 -43.61 53.75
N ARG A 100 -14.94 -43.43 54.25
CA ARG A 100 -15.29 -42.50 55.33
C ARG A 100 -14.63 -42.96 56.63
N GLN A 101 -14.03 -42.06 57.40
CA GLN A 101 -14.04 -42.14 58.87
C GLN A 101 -13.69 -40.79 59.54
N HIS A 102 -14.65 -40.37 60.36
CA HIS A 102 -14.59 -39.69 61.66
C HIS A 102 -13.62 -38.54 61.95
N LYS A 103 -14.26 -37.38 62.23
CA LYS A 103 -13.76 -36.27 63.04
C LYS A 103 -13.15 -36.76 64.37
N GLN A 104 -11.91 -36.33 64.64
CA GLN A 104 -11.46 -36.02 65.98
C GLN A 104 -10.84 -34.62 65.98
N GLN A 105 -11.35 -33.78 66.89
CA GLN A 105 -10.83 -32.46 67.19
C GLN A 105 -9.47 -32.60 67.89
N GLN A 106 -8.44 -32.01 67.32
CA GLN A 106 -7.24 -31.61 68.04
C GLN A 106 -7.05 -30.10 67.88
N GLN A 107 -7.05 -29.42 69.01
CA GLN A 107 -6.77 -27.99 69.15
C GLN A 107 -5.31 -27.72 68.77
N GLN A 108 -5.09 -26.76 67.86
CA GLN A 108 -3.77 -26.21 67.56
C GLN A 108 -3.56 -24.91 68.35
N PRO A 109 -2.32 -24.62 68.80
CA PRO A 109 -2.00 -23.42 69.57
C PRO A 109 -2.06 -22.15 68.70
N GLN A 110 -2.46 -21.05 69.32
CA GLN A 110 -2.62 -19.72 68.72
C GLN A 110 -1.32 -19.25 68.04
N GLN A 111 -1.34 -19.18 66.70
CA GLN A 111 -0.38 -18.39 65.93
C GLN A 111 -0.96 -17.00 65.66
N GLN A 112 -0.19 -15.98 66.03
CA GLN A 112 -0.51 -14.57 65.84
C GLN A 112 -0.76 -14.27 64.35
N ILE A 113 -1.93 -13.72 64.05
CA ILE A 113 -2.31 -13.26 62.72
C ILE A 113 -1.54 -11.96 62.45
N VAL A 114 -0.41 -12.06 61.76
CA VAL A 114 0.18 -10.89 61.10
C VAL A 114 -0.67 -10.63 59.85
N ALA A 115 -1.43 -9.54 59.86
CA ALA A 115 -2.25 -9.13 58.73
C ALA A 115 -1.34 -8.92 57.50
N GLN A 116 -1.53 -9.74 56.47
CA GLN A 116 -0.91 -9.46 55.17
C GLN A 116 -1.57 -8.22 54.55
N PRO A 117 -0.79 -7.30 53.96
CA PRO A 117 -1.37 -6.19 53.22
C PRO A 117 -2.22 -6.72 52.05
N PRO A 118 -3.30 -6.02 51.68
CA PRO A 118 -4.15 -6.44 50.57
C PRO A 118 -3.31 -6.57 49.28
N PRO A 119 -3.64 -7.53 48.40
CA PRO A 119 -2.97 -7.63 47.11
C PRO A 119 -3.12 -6.29 46.37
N PRO A 120 -2.06 -5.84 45.66
CA PRO A 120 -2.14 -4.61 44.88
C PRO A 120 -3.33 -4.70 43.92
N PRO A 121 -4.02 -3.57 43.66
CA PRO A 121 -5.10 -3.55 42.69
C PRO A 121 -4.60 -4.17 41.39
N LYS A 122 -5.32 -5.16 40.85
CA LYS A 122 -5.08 -5.62 39.48
C LYS A 122 -5.15 -4.37 38.62
N LEU A 123 -4.02 -4.01 38.00
CA LEU A 123 -4.00 -2.96 36.98
C LEU A 123 -5.14 -3.30 36.02
N LEU A 124 -6.12 -2.40 35.90
CA LEU A 124 -7.18 -2.55 34.92
C LEU A 124 -6.48 -2.78 33.58
N GLU A 125 -6.66 -3.96 33.00
CA GLU A 125 -6.17 -4.23 31.65
C GLU A 125 -6.73 -3.10 30.76
N PRO A 126 -5.88 -2.43 29.97
CA PRO A 126 -6.35 -1.36 29.12
C PRO A 126 -7.50 -1.88 28.26
N LEU A 127 -8.61 -1.13 28.25
CA LEU A 127 -9.79 -1.45 27.44
C LEU A 127 -9.35 -1.90 26.04
N PRO A 128 -9.85 -3.04 25.53
CA PRO A 128 -9.46 -3.51 24.23
C PRO A 128 -9.75 -2.42 23.20
N SER A 129 -8.69 -1.99 22.52
CA SER A 129 -8.77 -1.02 21.44
C SER A 129 -9.86 -1.44 20.45
N PRO A 130 -10.64 -0.51 19.87
CA PRO A 130 -11.52 -0.82 18.76
C PRO A 130 -10.74 -1.27 17.50
N PHE A 131 -9.41 -1.27 17.54
CA PHE A 131 -8.53 -1.82 16.53
C PHE A 131 -7.84 -3.07 17.08
N GLY A 132 -7.64 -4.05 16.20
CA GLY A 132 -6.84 -5.24 16.49
C GLY A 132 -5.37 -4.89 16.66
N LYS A 133 -4.49 -5.86 16.46
CA LYS A 133 -3.05 -5.65 16.56
C LYS A 133 -2.59 -4.72 15.44
N LYS A 134 -1.79 -3.72 15.83
CA LYS A 134 -1.07 -2.85 14.89
C LYS A 134 0.35 -3.37 14.70
N ARG A 135 0.74 -3.73 13.47
CA ARG A 135 2.11 -4.16 13.15
C ARG A 135 2.63 -3.48 11.91
N ALA A 136 3.92 -3.18 11.88
CA ALA A 136 4.54 -2.61 10.69
C ALA A 136 5.87 -3.29 10.35
N VAL A 137 6.16 -3.38 9.05
CA VAL A 137 7.50 -3.63 8.53
C VAL A 137 7.91 -2.39 7.74
N ILE A 138 9.11 -1.89 8.01
CA ILE A 138 9.63 -0.66 7.41
C ILE A 138 11.02 -0.94 6.89
N CYS A 139 11.22 -0.80 5.59
CA CYS A 139 12.49 -1.03 4.91
C CYS A 139 13.03 0.29 4.33
N GLY A 140 14.30 0.59 4.58
CA GLY A 140 15.00 1.75 3.99
C GLY A 140 16.39 1.37 3.52
N LEU A 141 16.68 1.54 2.23
CA LEU A 141 17.93 1.13 1.59
C LEU A 141 18.55 2.30 0.82
N ASP A 142 19.73 2.73 1.25
CA ASP A 142 20.58 3.72 0.58
C ASP A 142 21.63 3.05 -0.34
N TYR A 143 21.87 1.74 -0.22
CA TYR A 143 22.88 0.97 -0.98
C TYR A 143 24.29 1.59 -0.88
N LYS A 144 24.73 1.86 0.34
CA LYS A 144 25.96 2.64 0.61
C LYS A 144 27.19 2.01 -0.03
N GLY A 145 27.96 2.82 -0.74
CA GLY A 145 29.20 2.39 -1.41
C GLY A 145 28.99 1.66 -2.73
N LYS A 146 27.76 1.57 -3.23
CA LYS A 146 27.45 1.09 -4.59
C LYS A 146 27.36 2.26 -5.58
N SER A 147 27.57 2.00 -6.86
CA SER A 147 27.46 3.02 -7.93
C SER A 147 26.03 3.56 -8.11
N TYR A 148 25.03 2.82 -7.64
CA TYR A 148 23.62 3.17 -7.64
C TYR A 148 23.14 3.56 -6.23
N SER A 149 24.00 4.09 -5.36
CA SER A 149 23.56 4.54 -4.04
C SER A 149 22.45 5.60 -4.11
N LEU A 150 21.51 5.51 -3.18
CA LEU A 150 20.47 6.50 -2.94
C LEU A 150 20.81 7.30 -1.69
N GLU A 151 20.24 8.49 -1.57
CA GLU A 151 20.31 9.30 -0.36
C GLU A 151 18.92 9.50 0.20
N GLY A 152 18.74 9.22 1.50
CA GLY A 152 17.52 9.59 2.22
C GLY A 152 16.53 8.45 2.48
N CYS A 153 16.66 7.28 1.85
CA CYS A 153 15.73 6.15 2.06
C CYS A 153 15.74 5.65 3.51
N ILE A 154 16.91 5.63 4.16
CA ILE A 154 16.99 5.34 5.61
C ILE A 154 16.30 6.43 6.44
N SER A 155 16.38 7.70 6.02
CA SER A 155 15.71 8.82 6.69
C SER A 155 14.18 8.72 6.55
N ASP A 156 13.69 8.29 5.39
CA ASP A 156 12.27 8.02 5.14
C ASP A 156 11.74 6.93 6.06
N ALA A 157 12.47 5.81 6.17
CA ALA A 157 12.13 4.72 7.08
C ALA A 157 12.05 5.20 8.55
N LYS A 158 13.00 6.02 8.99
CA LYS A 158 12.99 6.64 10.34
C LYS A 158 11.79 7.57 10.53
N SER A 159 11.45 8.35 9.51
CA SER A 159 10.31 9.26 9.50
C SER A 159 8.99 8.50 9.59
N MET A 160 8.84 7.44 8.79
CA MET A 160 7.68 6.55 8.82
C MET A 160 7.54 5.86 10.19
N ARG A 161 8.62 5.32 10.76
CA ARG A 161 8.61 4.73 12.11
C ARG A 161 8.13 5.74 13.15
N THR A 162 8.69 6.94 13.13
CA THR A 162 8.32 8.02 14.05
C THR A 162 6.85 8.41 13.90
N PHE A 163 6.37 8.51 12.67
CA PHE A 163 4.98 8.80 12.34
C PHE A 163 4.03 7.73 12.89
N LEU A 164 4.30 6.46 12.62
CA LEU A 164 3.46 5.35 13.07
C LEU A 164 3.38 5.28 14.60
N VAL A 165 4.49 5.45 15.30
CA VAL A 165 4.53 5.42 16.77
C VAL A 165 3.84 6.65 17.37
N LYS A 166 4.28 7.85 16.99
CA LYS A 166 3.86 9.09 17.67
C LYS A 166 2.46 9.56 17.29
N GLN A 167 1.96 9.19 16.12
CA GLN A 167 0.71 9.75 15.58
C GLN A 167 -0.34 8.69 15.28
N MET A 168 0.07 7.48 14.88
CA MET A 168 -0.87 6.41 14.52
C MET A 168 -1.04 5.36 15.64
N GLY A 169 -0.30 5.49 16.74
CA GLY A 169 -0.45 4.63 17.92
C GLY A 169 0.04 3.20 17.72
N PHE A 170 1.02 2.98 16.83
CA PHE A 170 1.69 1.68 16.72
C PHE A 170 2.62 1.48 17.92
N PRO A 171 2.51 0.37 18.67
CA PRO A 171 3.50 0.01 19.68
C PRO A 171 4.91 -0.08 19.08
N ILE A 172 5.91 0.42 19.80
CA ILE A 172 7.30 0.41 19.29
C ILE A 172 7.82 -1.01 18.99
N ASP A 173 7.40 -1.99 19.80
CA ASP A 173 7.79 -3.40 19.69
C ASP A 173 7.04 -4.14 18.58
N SER A 174 6.00 -3.52 18.00
CA SER A 174 5.25 -4.08 16.87
C SER A 174 5.70 -3.55 15.52
N ILE A 175 6.86 -2.88 15.47
CA ILE A 175 7.48 -2.39 14.25
C ILE A 175 8.79 -3.14 14.00
N LEU A 176 8.90 -3.83 12.87
CA LEU A 176 10.18 -4.33 12.38
C LEU A 176 10.79 -3.34 11.39
N MET A 177 11.85 -2.67 11.81
CA MET A 177 12.66 -1.84 10.94
C MET A 177 13.80 -2.65 10.33
N LEU A 178 14.06 -2.46 9.03
CA LEU A 178 15.16 -3.04 8.30
C LEU A 178 15.90 -1.96 7.50
N THR A 179 17.11 -1.62 7.93
CA THR A 179 17.96 -0.61 7.28
C THR A 179 19.43 -1.01 7.37
N GLU A 180 20.28 -0.42 6.54
CA GLU A 180 21.73 -0.72 6.52
C GLU A 180 22.47 -0.26 7.78
N ASP A 181 21.90 0.67 8.56
CA ASP A 181 22.48 1.18 9.81
C ASP A 181 22.06 0.38 11.05
N GLU A 182 21.27 -0.68 10.88
CA GLU A 182 20.91 -1.57 11.97
C GLU A 182 22.08 -2.45 12.40
N ALA A 183 22.32 -2.54 13.72
CA ALA A 183 23.43 -3.31 14.26
C ALA A 183 23.25 -4.84 14.13
N SER A 184 22.00 -5.31 14.12
CA SER A 184 21.70 -6.74 14.03
C SER A 184 21.72 -7.23 12.58
N PRO A 185 22.45 -8.30 12.25
CA PRO A 185 22.44 -8.89 10.90
C PRO A 185 21.05 -9.35 10.43
N GLN A 186 20.11 -9.63 11.34
CA GLN A 186 18.73 -10.00 10.98
C GLN A 186 17.86 -8.80 10.58
N ARG A 187 18.36 -7.58 10.82
CA ARG A 187 17.71 -6.30 10.52
C ARG A 187 18.29 -5.65 9.27
N ILE A 188 19.40 -6.14 8.74
CA ILE A 188 19.91 -5.70 7.43
C ILE A 188 18.92 -6.12 6.33
N PRO A 189 18.56 -5.24 5.38
CA PRO A 189 17.51 -5.49 4.39
C PRO A 189 17.99 -6.38 3.21
N THR A 190 18.42 -7.59 3.54
CA THR A 190 18.68 -8.66 2.57
C THR A 190 17.38 -9.27 2.06
N LYS A 191 17.38 -9.91 0.90
CA LYS A 191 16.21 -10.59 0.32
C LYS A 191 15.59 -11.55 1.33
N LYS A 192 16.43 -12.35 1.99
CA LYS A 192 16.01 -13.30 3.02
C LYS A 192 15.34 -12.61 4.21
N ASN A 193 15.90 -11.52 4.71
CA ASN A 193 15.38 -10.80 5.87
C ASN A 193 14.08 -10.06 5.55
N ILE A 194 13.99 -9.38 4.40
CA ILE A 194 12.76 -8.73 3.93
C ILE A 194 11.63 -9.77 3.82
N ARG A 195 11.89 -10.92 3.18
CA ARG A 195 10.91 -12.01 3.09
C ARG A 195 10.45 -12.53 4.45
N LYS A 196 11.37 -12.64 5.41
CA LYS A 196 11.05 -13.06 6.77
C LYS A 196 10.18 -12.02 7.48
N ALA A 197 10.50 -10.73 7.31
CA ALA A 197 9.73 -9.64 7.87
C ALA A 197 8.31 -9.57 7.27
N MET A 198 8.18 -9.73 5.95
CA MET A 198 6.86 -9.79 5.28
C MET A 198 5.99 -10.92 5.84
N ARG A 199 6.54 -12.13 6.02
CA ARG A 199 5.81 -13.24 6.65
C ARG A 199 5.39 -12.91 8.09
N TRP A 200 6.29 -12.34 8.88
CA TRP A 200 6.01 -11.93 10.25
C TRP A 200 4.89 -10.88 10.33
N LEU A 201 4.80 -9.97 9.36
CA LEU A 201 3.80 -8.91 9.33
C LEU A 201 2.38 -9.48 9.28
N VAL A 202 2.16 -10.47 8.42
CA VAL A 202 0.83 -11.08 8.22
C VAL A 202 0.58 -12.31 9.08
N GLU A 203 1.59 -12.82 9.78
CA GLU A 203 1.49 -14.04 10.58
C GLU A 203 0.38 -13.92 11.65
N GLY A 204 -0.60 -14.82 11.61
CA GLY A 204 -1.70 -14.84 12.56
C GLY A 204 -2.58 -13.59 12.56
N ASN A 205 -2.65 -12.87 11.43
CA ASN A 205 -3.53 -11.71 11.29
C ASN A 205 -5.01 -12.08 11.52
N ARG A 206 -5.75 -11.14 12.12
CA ARG A 206 -7.16 -11.30 12.51
C ARG A 206 -7.98 -10.11 12.04
N ALA A 207 -9.30 -10.26 12.05
CA ALA A 207 -10.22 -9.17 11.82
C ALA A 207 -9.87 -7.95 12.70
N ARG A 208 -9.88 -6.76 12.10
CA ARG A 208 -9.53 -5.45 12.69
C ARG A 208 -8.04 -5.20 12.92
N ASP A 209 -7.15 -6.15 12.61
CA ASP A 209 -5.72 -5.87 12.60
C ASP A 209 -5.38 -4.80 11.55
N SER A 210 -4.41 -3.95 11.88
CA SER A 210 -3.89 -2.92 11.00
C SER A 210 -2.41 -3.16 10.74
N LEU A 211 -2.09 -3.48 9.49
CA LEU A 211 -0.76 -3.87 9.05
C LEU A 211 -0.22 -2.78 8.14
N VAL A 212 1.04 -2.40 8.33
CA VAL A 212 1.73 -1.43 7.46
C VAL A 212 2.98 -2.06 6.87
N PHE A 213 3.13 -1.95 5.56
CA PHE A 213 4.37 -2.28 4.86
C PHE A 213 4.92 -1.00 4.22
N HIS A 214 6.10 -0.56 4.63
CA HIS A 214 6.78 0.58 4.03
C HIS A 214 8.09 0.14 3.41
N TYR A 215 8.36 0.64 2.22
CA TYR A 215 9.62 0.41 1.52
C TYR A 215 10.08 1.71 0.87
N SER A 216 11.30 2.14 1.16
CA SER A 216 12.01 3.20 0.43
C SER A 216 13.35 2.66 -0.07
N GLY A 217 13.58 2.73 -1.39
CA GLY A 217 14.77 2.17 -2.04
C GLY A 217 14.57 2.01 -3.55
N HIS A 218 15.38 1.16 -4.19
CA HIS A 218 15.23 0.90 -5.62
C HIS A 218 14.06 -0.03 -5.91
N GLY A 219 13.32 0.33 -6.96
CA GLY A 219 12.36 -0.51 -7.67
C GLY A 219 12.87 -0.81 -9.08
N SER A 220 12.31 -1.82 -9.73
CA SER A 220 12.73 -2.26 -11.06
C SER A 220 11.66 -3.12 -11.71
N GLN A 221 11.57 -3.02 -13.03
CA GLN A 221 10.82 -3.98 -13.85
C GLN A 221 11.70 -5.17 -14.26
N GLN A 222 11.09 -6.34 -14.42
CA GLN A 222 11.67 -7.54 -15.03
C GLN A 222 10.69 -8.10 -16.04
N LYS A 223 11.17 -8.84 -17.03
CA LYS A 223 10.28 -9.46 -18.02
C LYS A 223 9.36 -10.49 -17.34
N ASP A 224 8.06 -10.37 -17.56
CA ASP A 224 7.09 -11.36 -17.13
C ASP A 224 7.25 -12.64 -17.99
N TYR A 225 7.35 -13.78 -17.31
CA TYR A 225 7.44 -15.11 -17.93
C TYR A 225 6.18 -15.96 -17.74
N ASN A 226 5.28 -15.58 -16.83
CA ASN A 226 4.07 -16.32 -16.51
C ASN A 226 2.85 -15.80 -17.33
N GLY A 227 2.94 -14.58 -17.88
CA GLY A 227 1.93 -13.94 -18.73
C GLY A 227 0.73 -13.36 -17.97
N ASP A 228 0.90 -13.04 -16.70
CA ASP A 228 -0.12 -12.48 -15.82
C ASP A 228 -0.03 -10.97 -15.64
N GLU A 229 0.89 -10.30 -16.34
CA GLU A 229 0.93 -8.85 -16.48
C GLU A 229 0.44 -8.37 -17.85
N VAL A 230 -0.28 -7.24 -17.86
CA VAL A 230 -0.89 -6.70 -19.10
C VAL A 230 0.16 -6.08 -20.02
N ASP A 231 1.19 -5.48 -19.44
CA ASP A 231 2.33 -4.87 -20.13
C ASP A 231 3.48 -5.87 -20.38
N GLY A 232 3.42 -7.04 -19.73
CA GLY A 232 4.43 -8.10 -19.83
C GLY A 232 5.69 -7.85 -18.99
N GLN A 233 5.59 -7.06 -17.92
CA GLN A 233 6.69 -6.83 -16.99
C GLN A 233 6.27 -6.98 -15.52
N ASP A 234 7.01 -7.79 -14.76
CA ASP A 234 6.87 -7.88 -13.30
C ASP A 234 7.55 -6.69 -12.63
N GLU A 235 6.86 -6.06 -11.69
CA GLU A 235 7.48 -5.08 -10.81
C GLU A 235 8.26 -5.77 -9.69
N ALA A 236 9.36 -5.13 -9.26
CA ALA A 236 10.24 -5.74 -8.27
C ALA A 236 10.90 -4.72 -7.33
N LEU A 237 11.03 -5.11 -6.07
CA LEU A 237 11.84 -4.42 -5.08
C LEU A 237 13.26 -4.99 -5.10
N ALA A 238 14.28 -4.14 -4.94
CA ALA A 238 15.68 -4.55 -4.95
C ALA A 238 16.27 -4.61 -3.52
N PRO A 239 16.44 -5.79 -2.90
CA PRO A 239 17.15 -5.92 -1.63
C PRO A 239 18.62 -5.48 -1.71
N LEU A 240 19.28 -5.36 -0.57
CA LEU A 240 20.69 -4.95 -0.52
C LEU A 240 21.61 -5.94 -1.25
N ASP A 241 21.26 -7.21 -1.27
CA ASP A 241 21.96 -8.34 -1.90
C ASP A 241 21.35 -8.75 -3.25
N HIS A 242 20.60 -7.88 -3.92
CA HIS A 242 19.91 -8.20 -5.17
C HIS A 242 20.85 -8.60 -6.33
N GLU A 243 22.11 -8.15 -6.31
CA GLU A 243 23.13 -8.54 -7.31
C GLU A 243 23.41 -10.05 -7.27
N THR A 244 23.32 -10.67 -6.09
CA THR A 244 23.63 -12.10 -5.88
C THR A 244 22.38 -12.95 -5.70
N GLU A 245 21.37 -12.45 -4.98
CA GLU A 245 20.16 -13.19 -4.62
C GLU A 245 18.95 -12.82 -5.50
N GLY A 246 19.11 -11.86 -6.40
CA GLY A 246 18.05 -11.32 -7.26
C GLY A 246 17.08 -10.39 -6.52
N LYS A 247 16.11 -9.86 -7.27
CA LYS A 247 15.07 -8.94 -6.76
C LYS A 247 13.90 -9.71 -6.15
N ILE A 248 12.97 -9.02 -5.47
CA ILE A 248 11.71 -9.57 -4.98
C ILE A 248 10.60 -9.07 -5.92
N ILE A 249 10.05 -9.96 -6.75
CA ILE A 249 8.97 -9.64 -7.69
C ILE A 249 7.62 -9.51 -6.97
N ASP A 250 6.74 -8.69 -7.52
CA ASP A 250 5.35 -8.44 -7.13
C ASP A 250 4.54 -9.71 -6.84
N ASP A 251 4.69 -10.74 -7.64
CA ASP A 251 4.02 -12.03 -7.52
C ASP A 251 4.39 -12.74 -6.19
N GLU A 252 5.66 -12.60 -5.77
CA GLU A 252 6.16 -13.04 -4.46
C GLU A 252 5.63 -12.16 -3.31
N ILE A 253 5.55 -10.85 -3.54
CA ILE A 253 5.04 -9.86 -2.58
C ILE A 253 3.55 -10.12 -2.32
N ASN A 254 2.73 -10.23 -3.36
CA ASN A 254 1.30 -10.52 -3.30
C ASN A 254 1.05 -11.83 -2.56
N LYS A 255 1.75 -12.90 -2.94
CA LYS A 255 1.64 -14.20 -2.26
C LYS A 255 1.97 -14.14 -0.77
N THR A 256 2.90 -13.28 -0.38
CA THR A 256 3.37 -13.19 1.01
C THR A 256 2.56 -12.21 1.86
N LEU A 257 2.15 -11.07 1.30
CA LEU A 257 1.51 -9.97 2.03
C LEU A 257 0.01 -9.84 1.78
N VAL A 258 -0.46 -10.11 0.56
CA VAL A 258 -1.84 -9.83 0.13
C VAL A 258 -2.73 -11.07 0.29
N ARG A 259 -2.37 -12.19 -0.35
CA ARG A 259 -3.16 -13.43 -0.31
C ARG A 259 -3.49 -13.92 1.11
N PRO A 260 -2.59 -13.82 2.12
CA PRO A 260 -2.88 -14.31 3.47
C PRO A 260 -3.79 -13.43 4.33
N LEU A 261 -4.23 -12.26 3.86
CA LEU A 261 -5.04 -11.34 4.67
C LEU A 261 -6.45 -11.90 4.87
N VAL A 262 -6.82 -12.11 6.13
CA VAL A 262 -8.13 -12.67 6.50
C VAL A 262 -9.21 -11.60 6.56
N HIS A 263 -10.47 -12.03 6.49
CA HIS A 263 -11.63 -11.13 6.57
C HIS A 263 -11.52 -10.09 7.68
N GLY A 264 -11.61 -8.81 7.28
CA GLY A 264 -11.56 -7.64 8.17
C GLY A 264 -10.16 -7.21 8.63
N ALA A 265 -9.08 -7.92 8.28
CA ALA A 265 -7.72 -7.42 8.43
C ALA A 265 -7.42 -6.40 7.32
N LYS A 266 -6.62 -5.37 7.63
CA LYS A 266 -6.25 -4.33 6.67
C LYS A 266 -4.74 -4.18 6.55
N LEU A 267 -4.23 -4.21 5.32
CA LEU A 267 -2.85 -3.90 4.98
C LEU A 267 -2.80 -2.58 4.21
N HIS A 268 -1.96 -1.66 4.70
CA HIS A 268 -1.57 -0.47 3.96
C HIS A 268 -0.10 -0.56 3.58
N ALA A 269 0.17 -0.53 2.27
CA ALA A 269 1.51 -0.39 1.74
C ALA A 269 1.79 1.07 1.37
N VAL A 270 2.99 1.55 1.66
CA VAL A 270 3.51 2.84 1.19
C VAL A 270 4.86 2.57 0.56
N ILE A 271 4.93 2.66 -0.76
CA ILE A 271 6.10 2.28 -1.54
C ILE A 271 6.70 3.52 -2.18
N ASP A 272 7.95 3.79 -1.81
CA ASP A 272 8.76 4.89 -2.30
C ASP A 272 9.90 4.33 -3.15
N ALA A 273 9.52 3.89 -4.36
CA ALA A 273 10.41 3.28 -5.34
C ALA A 273 9.90 3.56 -6.76
N CYS A 274 10.81 3.73 -7.72
CA CYS A 274 10.46 3.89 -9.14
C CYS A 274 9.89 2.59 -9.72
N ASN A 275 8.93 2.69 -10.65
CA ASN A 275 8.23 1.53 -11.24
C ASN A 275 7.70 0.61 -10.14
N SER A 276 6.79 1.12 -9.33
CA SER A 276 6.21 0.35 -8.22
C SER A 276 4.69 0.49 -8.15
N GLY A 277 4.08 1.00 -9.23
CA GLY A 277 2.65 1.26 -9.34
C GLY A 277 1.81 0.04 -8.97
N THR A 278 2.25 -1.13 -9.43
CA THR A 278 1.59 -2.43 -9.28
C THR A 278 2.40 -3.42 -8.43
N VAL A 279 3.35 -2.97 -7.60
CA VAL A 279 4.29 -3.86 -6.87
C VAL A 279 3.66 -4.82 -5.83
N LEU A 280 2.39 -4.62 -5.48
CA LEU A 280 1.59 -5.55 -4.67
C LEU A 280 0.66 -6.44 -5.51
N ASP A 281 0.65 -6.24 -6.82
CA ASP A 281 -0.19 -6.92 -7.80
C ASP A 281 -1.68 -6.85 -7.41
N LEU A 282 -2.16 -5.62 -7.23
CA LEU A 282 -3.53 -5.34 -6.79
C LEU A 282 -4.43 -5.08 -8.01
N PRO A 283 -5.63 -5.68 -8.05
CA PRO A 283 -6.50 -5.69 -9.24
C PRO A 283 -7.15 -4.35 -9.59
N SER A 284 -7.15 -3.38 -8.67
CA SER A 284 -7.83 -2.09 -8.88
C SER A 284 -6.84 -0.95 -8.70
N VAL A 285 -6.76 -0.07 -9.70
CA VAL A 285 -5.90 1.11 -9.72
C VAL A 285 -6.78 2.35 -9.76
N CYS A 286 -6.50 3.32 -8.91
CA CYS A 286 -7.24 4.57 -8.83
C CYS A 286 -6.43 5.67 -9.51
N ARG A 287 -6.94 6.20 -10.62
CA ARG A 287 -6.29 7.25 -11.41
C ARG A 287 -7.11 8.51 -11.41
N MET A 288 -6.44 9.66 -11.49
CA MET A 288 -7.12 10.93 -11.67
C MET A 288 -7.52 11.09 -13.14
N GLU A 289 -8.82 11.14 -13.38
CA GLU A 289 -9.40 11.38 -14.68
C GLU A 289 -9.29 12.85 -15.10
N ARG A 290 -9.48 13.11 -16.40
CA ARG A 290 -9.43 14.48 -16.96
C ARG A 290 -10.48 15.42 -16.36
N ASN A 291 -11.53 14.87 -15.77
CA ASN A 291 -12.57 15.61 -15.06
C ASN A 291 -12.10 16.12 -13.67
N GLY A 292 -10.90 15.73 -13.22
CA GLY A 292 -10.33 16.08 -11.92
C GLY A 292 -10.86 15.24 -10.76
N PHE A 293 -11.46 14.08 -11.04
CA PHE A 293 -11.90 13.10 -10.05
C PHE A 293 -11.06 11.83 -10.18
N TYR A 294 -10.91 11.13 -9.07
CA TYR A 294 -10.26 9.85 -9.04
C TYR A 294 -11.29 8.75 -9.29
N GLU A 295 -11.00 7.89 -10.24
CA GLU A 295 -11.86 6.77 -10.61
C GLU A 295 -11.07 5.46 -10.54
N TRP A 296 -11.76 4.37 -10.20
CA TRP A 296 -11.15 3.05 -10.18
C TRP A 296 -11.18 2.44 -11.58
N GLU A 297 -10.05 1.90 -11.99
CA GLU A 297 -9.89 1.07 -13.16
C GLU A 297 -9.46 -0.33 -12.71
N ARG A 298 -10.17 -1.35 -13.18
CA ARG A 298 -9.83 -2.73 -12.88
C ARG A 298 -8.82 -3.26 -13.88
N GLN A 299 -7.64 -3.60 -13.38
CA GLN A 299 -6.63 -4.32 -14.15
C GLN A 299 -7.01 -5.80 -14.17
N THR A 300 -7.74 -6.21 -15.21
CA THR A 300 -7.99 -7.63 -15.47
C THR A 300 -6.82 -8.23 -16.23
N SER A 301 -5.86 -8.76 -15.51
CA SER A 301 -4.85 -9.67 -16.05
C SER A 301 -5.32 -11.12 -15.86
N GLY A 302 -5.10 -11.97 -16.87
CA GLY A 302 -5.81 -13.25 -17.03
C GLY A 302 -5.58 -14.30 -15.93
N ARG A 303 -6.52 -15.27 -15.84
CA ARG A 303 -6.51 -16.60 -15.19
C ARG A 303 -6.09 -16.75 -13.72
N THR A 304 -5.23 -15.92 -13.14
CA THR A 304 -4.63 -16.09 -11.81
C THR A 304 -5.32 -15.20 -10.78
N TYR A 305 -5.63 -15.75 -9.59
CA TYR A 305 -6.27 -14.99 -8.53
C TYR A 305 -5.24 -14.15 -7.76
N LYS A 306 -5.34 -12.82 -7.88
CA LYS A 306 -4.42 -11.82 -7.30
C LYS A 306 -5.01 -11.12 -6.05
N GLY A 307 -6.12 -11.64 -5.52
CA GLY A 307 -6.86 -11.06 -4.38
C GLY A 307 -6.44 -11.57 -2.99
N THR A 308 -7.18 -11.16 -1.96
CA THR A 308 -6.95 -11.49 -0.55
C THR A 308 -7.81 -12.67 -0.08
N ASN A 309 -7.54 -13.24 1.10
CA ASN A 309 -8.43 -14.20 1.76
C ASN A 309 -9.56 -13.50 2.58
N GLY A 310 -10.13 -12.44 2.01
CA GLY A 310 -11.21 -11.64 2.58
C GLY A 310 -10.79 -10.34 3.29
N GLY A 311 -9.50 -10.13 3.54
CA GLY A 311 -8.99 -8.85 4.05
C GLY A 311 -8.91 -7.77 2.98
N THR A 312 -8.46 -6.57 3.35
CA THR A 312 -8.28 -5.45 2.41
C THR A 312 -6.80 -5.07 2.32
N ALA A 313 -6.26 -4.99 1.11
CA ALA A 313 -4.93 -4.45 0.85
C ALA A 313 -5.04 -3.15 0.05
N ILE A 314 -4.35 -2.10 0.47
CA ILE A 314 -4.31 -0.79 -0.19
C ILE A 314 -2.86 -0.35 -0.28
N CYS A 315 -2.42 0.15 -1.44
CA CYS A 315 -1.06 0.62 -1.67
C CYS A 315 -1.05 2.07 -2.14
N PHE A 316 -0.17 2.89 -1.55
CA PHE A 316 0.23 4.18 -2.09
C PHE A 316 1.64 4.04 -2.68
N SER A 317 1.80 4.35 -3.97
CA SER A 317 3.08 4.25 -4.68
C SER A 317 3.31 5.46 -5.57
N ALA A 318 4.57 5.65 -6.00
CA ALA A 318 4.91 6.69 -6.98
C ALA A 318 4.67 6.18 -8.41
N CYS A 319 3.97 6.98 -9.22
CA CYS A 319 3.86 6.79 -10.66
C CYS A 319 4.83 7.74 -11.36
N ASP A 320 5.69 7.21 -12.25
CA ASP A 320 6.34 8.00 -13.29
C ASP A 320 5.56 7.78 -14.59
N ASP A 321 5.08 8.87 -15.17
CA ASP A 321 4.13 8.86 -16.27
C ASP A 321 4.86 8.65 -17.60
N HIS A 322 5.28 7.42 -17.93
CA HIS A 322 5.31 6.89 -19.32
C HIS A 322 5.90 5.47 -19.37
N GLU A 323 5.06 4.46 -19.14
CA GLU A 323 5.28 3.08 -19.63
C GLU A 323 5.05 2.97 -21.16
N ALA A 324 5.49 3.98 -21.93
CA ALA A 324 5.23 4.05 -23.36
C ALA A 324 6.42 4.55 -24.17
N SER A 325 7.65 4.13 -23.82
CA SER A 325 8.74 4.04 -24.80
C SER A 325 9.86 3.20 -24.20
N GLY A 326 10.17 2.09 -24.87
CA GLY A 326 11.14 1.11 -24.40
C GLY A 326 12.49 1.71 -24.02
N TYR A 327 13.12 1.08 -23.03
CA TYR A 327 14.49 1.31 -22.59
C TYR A 327 14.80 2.73 -22.07
N THR A 328 14.74 2.88 -20.74
CA THR A 328 15.56 3.85 -20.00
C THR A 328 16.35 3.11 -18.93
N PRO A 329 17.63 2.78 -19.19
CA PRO A 329 18.54 2.52 -18.08
C PRO A 329 18.74 3.86 -17.37
N VAL A 330 18.96 3.85 -16.06
CA VAL A 330 19.29 5.04 -15.24
C VAL A 330 18.06 5.79 -14.68
N PHE A 331 17.34 5.16 -13.74
CA PHE A 331 16.56 5.92 -12.76
C PHE A 331 17.53 6.61 -11.79
N THR A 332 17.75 7.91 -12.00
CA THR A 332 18.47 8.76 -11.07
C THR A 332 17.62 8.98 -9.82
N GLY A 333 18.15 8.61 -8.65
CA GLY A 333 17.54 8.73 -7.33
C GLY A 333 17.21 10.15 -6.83
N LYS A 334 16.63 11.01 -7.67
CA LYS A 334 16.25 12.39 -7.33
C LYS A 334 14.86 12.53 -6.71
N ASN A 335 14.02 11.48 -6.78
CA ASN A 335 12.66 11.49 -6.23
C ASN A 335 12.48 10.57 -5.00
N ALA A 336 13.54 9.91 -4.53
CA ALA A 336 13.49 9.07 -3.33
C ALA A 336 12.98 9.90 -2.14
N GLY A 337 11.90 9.45 -1.50
CA GLY A 337 11.30 10.09 -0.34
C GLY A 337 10.09 10.96 -0.64
N ALA A 338 9.77 11.25 -1.92
CA ALA A 338 8.63 12.07 -2.28
C ALA A 338 7.30 11.43 -1.83
N MET A 339 7.18 10.11 -1.97
CA MET A 339 5.97 9.38 -1.58
C MET A 339 5.81 9.35 -0.06
N THR A 340 6.87 8.99 0.66
CA THR A 340 6.90 8.91 2.13
C THR A 340 6.63 10.28 2.75
N TYR A 341 7.32 11.31 2.27
CA TYR A 341 7.13 12.69 2.73
C TYR A 341 5.70 13.17 2.48
N SER A 342 5.20 13.04 1.24
CA SER A 342 3.89 13.54 0.87
C SER A 342 2.77 12.82 1.62
N PHE A 343 2.87 11.49 1.80
CA PHE A 343 1.94 10.70 2.59
C PHE A 343 1.91 11.18 4.06
N ILE A 344 3.07 11.24 4.72
CA ILE A 344 3.15 11.66 6.12
C ILE A 344 2.64 13.09 6.29
N LYS A 345 3.01 14.01 5.39
CA LYS A 345 2.55 15.41 5.44
C LYS A 345 1.04 15.49 5.22
N ALA A 346 0.50 14.75 4.26
CA ALA A 346 -0.92 14.73 3.96
C ALA A 346 -1.72 14.24 5.16
N VAL A 347 -1.36 13.09 5.77
CA VAL A 347 -2.07 12.58 6.95
C VAL A 347 -2.01 13.58 8.12
N LYS A 348 -0.85 14.21 8.36
CA LYS A 348 -0.70 15.23 9.40
C LYS A 348 -1.57 16.47 9.17
N THR A 349 -1.75 16.86 7.92
CA THR A 349 -2.45 18.11 7.55
C THR A 349 -3.96 17.90 7.46
N ALA A 350 -4.41 16.70 7.12
CA ALA A 350 -5.81 16.42 6.79
C ALA A 350 -6.78 16.50 7.99
N GLY A 351 -6.27 16.55 9.22
CA GLY A 351 -7.07 16.57 10.43
C GLY A 351 -7.69 15.20 10.76
N PRO A 352 -8.72 15.14 11.62
CA PRO A 352 -9.29 13.88 12.09
C PRO A 352 -10.07 13.15 10.98
N ALA A 353 -9.77 11.86 10.80
CA ALA A 353 -10.48 10.95 9.90
C ALA A 353 -10.67 11.50 8.46
N PRO A 354 -9.56 11.75 7.73
CA PRO A 354 -9.64 12.17 6.34
C PRO A 354 -10.15 11.02 5.46
N THR A 355 -10.68 11.35 4.30
CA THR A 355 -11.05 10.35 3.29
C THR A 355 -9.84 10.04 2.40
N TYR A 356 -9.83 8.90 1.72
CA TYR A 356 -8.74 8.55 0.80
C TYR A 356 -8.59 9.59 -0.32
N GLY A 357 -9.70 10.05 -0.89
CA GLY A 357 -9.70 11.09 -1.91
C GLY A 357 -9.16 12.43 -1.39
N HIS A 358 -9.47 12.80 -0.14
CA HIS A 358 -8.87 13.99 0.46
C HIS A 358 -7.36 13.83 0.68
N LEU A 359 -6.93 12.64 1.12
CA LEU A 359 -5.52 12.33 1.33
C LEU A 359 -4.73 12.40 0.02
N LEU A 360 -5.22 11.80 -1.07
CA LEU A 360 -4.58 11.85 -2.38
C LEU A 360 -4.40 13.29 -2.88
N ASN A 361 -5.42 14.13 -2.76
CA ASN A 361 -5.33 15.54 -3.13
C ASN A 361 -4.26 16.31 -2.32
N LEU A 362 -4.14 16.01 -1.03
CA LEU A 362 -3.10 16.60 -0.17
C LEU A 362 -1.71 16.08 -0.51
N MET A 363 -1.58 14.80 -0.88
CA MET A 363 -0.32 14.21 -1.34
C MET A 363 0.12 14.88 -2.65
N CYS A 364 -0.74 14.98 -3.66
CA CYS A 364 -0.44 15.71 -4.90
C CYS A 364 -0.01 17.15 -4.62
N SER A 365 -0.71 17.85 -3.72
CA SER A 365 -0.37 19.22 -3.32
C SER A 365 1.01 19.29 -2.67
N ALA A 366 1.35 18.34 -1.80
CA ALA A 366 2.64 18.27 -1.13
C ALA A 366 3.79 18.02 -2.10
N ILE A 367 3.60 17.13 -3.09
CA ILE A 367 4.61 16.83 -4.12
C ILE A 367 4.84 18.07 -5.00
N ARG A 368 3.77 18.69 -5.50
CA ARG A 368 3.85 19.92 -6.32
C ARG A 368 4.50 21.07 -5.55
N GLU A 369 4.21 21.22 -4.26
CA GLU A 369 4.85 22.23 -3.41
C GLU A 369 6.36 21.96 -3.27
N ALA A 370 6.76 20.71 -3.01
CA ALA A 370 8.17 20.34 -2.89
C ALA A 370 8.95 20.59 -4.20
N GLN A 371 8.39 20.18 -5.34
CA GLN A 371 8.95 20.42 -6.67
C GLN A 371 9.10 21.91 -6.97
N SER A 372 8.09 22.73 -6.62
CA SER A 372 8.15 24.18 -6.84
C SER A 372 9.25 24.89 -6.05
N ARG A 373 9.67 24.32 -4.91
CA ARG A 373 10.78 24.85 -4.11
C ARG A 373 12.12 24.50 -4.72
N LEU A 374 12.26 23.30 -5.29
CA LEU A 374 13.46 22.84 -6.00
C LEU A 374 13.69 23.59 -7.31
N ALA A 375 12.61 23.92 -8.04
CA ALA A 375 12.67 24.68 -9.28
C ALA A 375 13.09 26.16 -9.13
N ARG A 376 13.24 26.66 -7.89
CA ARG A 376 13.77 28.01 -7.62
C ARG A 376 15.29 28.05 -7.45
N ASP A 377 15.95 26.89 -7.50
CA ASP A 377 17.40 26.76 -7.51
C ASP A 377 17.89 26.82 -8.98
N GLU A 378 18.76 27.79 -9.33
CA GLU A 378 19.10 28.16 -10.71
C GLU A 378 19.74 27.04 -11.57
N ASN A 379 20.10 25.90 -10.95
CA ASN A 379 20.65 24.72 -11.62
C ASN A 379 19.63 23.59 -11.87
N TYR A 380 18.35 23.77 -11.51
CA TYR A 380 17.34 22.72 -11.63
C TYR A 380 16.51 22.88 -12.91
N THR A 381 16.76 22.04 -13.91
CA THR A 381 15.85 21.86 -15.05
C THR A 381 14.57 21.23 -14.51
N SER A 382 13.44 21.95 -14.58
CA SER A 382 12.13 21.42 -14.20
C SER A 382 11.92 20.07 -14.89
N PRO A 383 11.67 18.97 -14.17
CA PRO A 383 11.14 17.78 -14.81
C PRO A 383 9.82 18.20 -15.47
N GLU A 384 9.65 17.88 -16.75
CA GLU A 384 8.39 18.10 -17.48
C GLU A 384 7.26 17.24 -16.89
N GLU A 385 7.59 16.28 -16.03
CA GLU A 385 6.72 15.24 -15.50
C GLU A 385 6.71 15.28 -13.96
N THR A 386 5.53 15.49 -13.39
CA THR A 386 5.34 15.54 -11.94
C THR A 386 5.02 14.15 -11.42
N ALA A 387 5.85 13.57 -10.55
CA ALA A 387 5.50 12.34 -9.84
C ALA A 387 4.11 12.46 -9.19
N GLU A 388 3.16 11.61 -9.58
CA GLU A 388 1.82 11.58 -9.02
C GLU A 388 1.64 10.37 -8.09
N PRO A 389 0.93 10.51 -6.96
CA PRO A 389 0.62 9.38 -6.11
C PRO A 389 -0.40 8.47 -6.79
N LEU A 390 -0.04 7.20 -6.90
CA LEU A 390 -0.94 6.15 -7.34
C LEU A 390 -1.54 5.44 -6.11
N LEU A 391 -2.83 5.18 -6.16
CA LEU A 391 -3.53 4.35 -5.18
C LEU A 391 -3.98 3.07 -5.84
N THR A 392 -3.58 1.92 -5.31
CA THR A 392 -4.08 0.61 -5.75
C THR A 392 -4.73 -0.14 -4.59
N SER A 393 -5.66 -1.05 -4.89
CA SER A 393 -6.46 -1.74 -3.88
C SER A 393 -6.88 -3.13 -4.33
N SER A 394 -7.05 -4.04 -3.35
CA SER A 394 -7.63 -5.37 -3.55
C SER A 394 -9.10 -5.34 -3.96
N GLU A 395 -9.80 -4.24 -3.66
CA GLU A 395 -11.21 -4.02 -3.95
C GLU A 395 -11.49 -2.55 -4.23
N GLU A 396 -12.51 -2.27 -5.05
CA GLU A 396 -12.98 -0.90 -5.32
C GLU A 396 -13.85 -0.40 -4.16
N PHE A 397 -13.68 0.87 -3.79
CA PHE A 397 -14.48 1.51 -2.75
C PHE A 397 -14.64 3.01 -3.01
N ASP A 398 -15.67 3.64 -2.43
CA ASP A 398 -15.84 5.09 -2.55
C ASP A 398 -14.73 5.81 -1.76
N ILE A 399 -13.71 6.31 -2.46
CA ILE A 399 -12.57 6.98 -1.85
C ILE A 399 -12.94 8.32 -1.20
N TYR A 400 -14.05 8.92 -1.60
CA TYR A 400 -14.52 10.22 -1.11
C TYR A 400 -15.39 10.07 0.14
N ALA A 401 -16.00 8.90 0.34
CA ALA A 401 -16.74 8.56 1.57
C ALA A 401 -15.88 7.78 2.58
N THR A 402 -14.99 6.91 2.11
CA THR A 402 -14.24 5.98 2.98
C THR A 402 -13.17 6.71 3.76
N LYS A 403 -13.18 6.53 5.09
CA LYS A 403 -12.20 7.13 5.99
C LYS A 403 -10.88 6.37 5.99
N PHE A 404 -9.78 7.09 5.90
CA PHE A 404 -8.44 6.57 6.07
C PHE A 404 -8.15 6.37 7.56
N VAL A 405 -7.77 5.14 7.91
CA VAL A 405 -7.44 4.73 9.29
C VAL A 405 -6.32 3.69 9.20
N LEU A 406 -5.23 3.92 9.95
CA LEU A 406 -4.19 2.94 10.28
C LEU A 406 -4.36 2.45 11.71
#